data_AF-A0A1V5K970-F1
#
_entry.id   AF-A0A1V5K970-F1
#
_cell.length_a   1.000
_cell.length_b   1.000
_cell.length_c   1.000
_cell.angle_alpha   90.00
_cell.angle_beta   90.00
_cell.angle_gamma   90.00
#
_symmetry.space_group_name_H-M   'P 1'
#
loop_
_entity.id
_entity.type
_entity.pdbx_description
1 polymer ?
#
loop_
_entity_poly.entity_id
_entity_poly.type
_entity_poly.pdbx_seq_one_letter_code
_entity_poly.pdbx_strand_id
1 'polypeptide(L)'
;MTAEATAAIWVCSDCMFHEANGECSSCPGQMFDGHDREPWNLLDREPEGSHVTLGMTLDEHDHDCAVHAEGECDKDCEQKEFSWSSCDGCGSTLGGSRHAATLWIPKKEN
;
A
#
# COMPACT_ATOMS: atom_id res chain seq x y z
N MET A 1 6.47 19.13 -15.84
CA MET A 1 6.46 17.91 -15.00
C MET A 1 6.27 18.39 -13.58
N THR A 2 5.03 18.36 -13.10
CA THR A 2 4.70 18.69 -11.71
C THR A 2 5.39 17.67 -10.82
N ALA A 3 6.22 18.11 -9.87
CA ALA A 3 6.88 17.19 -8.97
C ALA A 3 5.83 16.56 -8.05
N GLU A 4 5.74 15.25 -7.98
CA GLU A 4 4.86 14.54 -7.03
C GLU A 4 5.62 14.30 -5.71
N ALA A 5 4.90 14.22 -4.60
CA ALA A 5 5.45 13.69 -3.35
C ALA A 5 5.07 12.20 -3.27
N THR A 6 5.96 11.37 -2.74
CA THR A 6 5.72 9.93 -2.57
C THR A 6 5.86 9.54 -1.12
N ALA A 7 5.12 8.51 -0.72
CA ALA A 7 5.27 7.87 0.57
C ALA A 7 5.08 6.35 0.48
N ALA A 8 6.01 5.60 1.08
CA ALA A 8 5.90 4.16 1.26
C ALA A 8 4.85 3.87 2.33
N ILE A 9 3.87 3.05 1.98
CA ILE A 9 2.78 2.60 2.85
C ILE A 9 2.73 1.07 2.89
N TRP A 10 2.23 0.54 4.00
CA TRP A 10 2.09 -0.90 4.24
C TRP A 10 0.64 -1.30 4.35
N VAL A 11 0.18 -2.11 3.40
CA VAL A 11 -1.23 -2.42 3.23
C VAL A 11 -1.53 -3.90 3.46
N CYS A 12 -2.74 -4.22 3.90
CA CYS A 12 -3.16 -5.61 4.03
C CYS A 12 -3.38 -6.27 2.65
N SER A 13 -3.45 -7.59 2.63
CA SER A 13 -3.70 -8.36 1.40
C SER A 13 -4.97 -7.91 0.67
N ASP A 14 -6.02 -7.51 1.39
CA ASP A 14 -7.28 -7.05 0.80
C ASP A 14 -7.13 -5.73 0.04
N CYS A 15 -6.40 -4.76 0.60
CA CYS A 15 -6.10 -3.52 -0.11
C CYS A 15 -5.22 -3.79 -1.33
N MET A 16 -4.20 -4.66 -1.18
CA MET A 16 -3.33 -5.05 -2.29
C MET A 16 -4.10 -5.77 -3.41
N PHE A 17 -4.98 -6.72 -3.09
CA PHE A 17 -5.79 -7.41 -4.09
C PHE A 17 -6.84 -6.49 -4.73
N HIS A 18 -7.42 -5.58 -3.95
CA HIS A 18 -8.33 -4.57 -4.48
C HIS A 18 -7.64 -3.69 -5.53
N GLU A 19 -6.42 -3.22 -5.23
CA GLU A 19 -5.64 -2.43 -6.19
C GLU A 19 -5.22 -3.26 -7.43
N ALA A 20 -4.75 -4.49 -7.22
CA ALA A 20 -4.27 -5.34 -8.31
C ALA A 20 -5.38 -5.79 -9.28
N ASN A 21 -6.56 -6.11 -8.74
CA ASN A 21 -7.60 -6.82 -9.49
C ASN A 21 -8.93 -6.05 -9.59
N GLY A 22 -9.06 -4.89 -8.94
CA GLY A 22 -10.34 -4.19 -8.76
C GLY A 22 -11.35 -4.94 -7.89
N GLU A 23 -10.96 -6.09 -7.34
CA GLU A 23 -11.80 -6.98 -6.56
C GLU A 23 -11.10 -7.36 -5.26
N CYS A 24 -11.82 -7.20 -4.16
CA CYS A 24 -11.47 -7.82 -2.89
C CYS A 24 -12.14 -9.19 -2.88
N SER A 25 -11.35 -10.27 -2.99
CA SER A 25 -11.81 -11.67 -3.03
C SER A 25 -12.61 -12.10 -1.79
N SER A 26 -12.56 -11.29 -0.73
CA SER A 26 -13.28 -11.46 0.54
C SER A 26 -14.29 -10.35 0.82
N CYS A 27 -14.69 -9.58 -0.20
CA CYS A 27 -15.76 -8.59 -0.08
C CYS A 27 -17.04 -9.17 -0.69
N PRO A 28 -17.74 -10.10 -0.02
CA PRO A 28 -19.05 -10.50 -0.48
C PRO A 28 -19.96 -9.28 -0.32
N GLY A 29 -20.71 -8.97 -1.37
CA GLY A 29 -21.79 -8.01 -1.26
C GLY A 29 -22.62 -8.32 -0.01
N GLN A 30 -22.69 -7.35 0.91
CA GLN A 30 -23.43 -7.38 2.16
C GLN A 30 -22.83 -8.27 3.28
N MET A 31 -22.44 -7.58 4.37
CA MET A 31 -22.50 -8.06 5.75
C MET A 31 -21.83 -9.41 6.06
N PHE A 32 -20.50 -9.48 6.24
CA PHE A 32 -19.89 -10.48 7.12
C PHE A 32 -18.60 -9.97 7.79
N ASP A 33 -18.78 -9.55 9.05
CA ASP A 33 -17.94 -9.77 10.24
C ASP A 33 -16.47 -10.21 10.03
N GLY A 34 -15.63 -9.31 9.50
CA GLY A 34 -14.19 -9.58 9.36
C GLY A 34 -13.35 -8.44 8.79
N HIS A 35 -13.95 -7.55 8.00
CA HIS A 35 -13.32 -6.30 7.56
C HIS A 35 -14.13 -5.13 8.08
N ASP A 36 -13.76 -4.59 9.25
CA ASP A 36 -14.42 -3.42 9.83
C ASP A 36 -14.30 -2.16 8.95
N ARG A 37 -13.50 -2.20 7.87
CA ARG A 37 -13.10 -1.04 7.08
C ARG A 37 -12.92 -1.39 5.60
N GLU A 38 -13.51 -0.56 4.73
CA GLU A 38 -13.38 -0.67 3.27
C GLU A 38 -11.91 -0.49 2.82
N PRO A 39 -11.46 -1.21 1.78
CA PRO A 39 -10.15 -0.99 1.18
C PRO A 39 -9.91 0.48 0.85
N TRP A 40 -8.70 0.97 1.11
CA TRP A 40 -8.27 2.34 0.80
C TRP A 40 -9.06 3.50 1.42
N ASN A 41 -10.01 3.23 2.33
CA ASN A 41 -10.87 4.26 2.91
C ASN A 41 -10.14 5.38 3.69
N LEU A 42 -8.89 5.16 4.10
CA LEU A 42 -8.08 6.21 4.72
C LEU A 42 -7.46 7.13 3.69
N LEU A 43 -7.21 6.64 2.48
CA LEU A 43 -6.62 7.41 1.38
C LEU A 43 -7.63 8.32 0.68
N ASP A 44 -8.93 8.11 0.86
CA ASP A 44 -9.97 9.05 0.42
C ASP A 44 -9.82 10.46 1.03
N ARG A 45 -8.99 10.58 2.08
CA ARG A 45 -8.66 11.85 2.74
C ARG A 45 -7.50 12.59 2.07
N GLU A 46 -6.77 11.91 1.19
CA GLU A 46 -5.63 12.50 0.47
C GLU A 46 -6.13 13.47 -0.61
N PRO A 47 -5.26 14.39 -1.08
CA PRO A 47 -5.63 15.35 -2.12
C PRO A 47 -6.16 14.69 -3.40
N GLU A 48 -7.10 15.36 -4.08
CA GLU A 48 -7.59 14.92 -5.38
C GLU A 48 -6.43 14.72 -6.37
N GLY A 49 -6.42 13.58 -7.05
CA GLY A 49 -5.33 13.14 -7.93
C GLY A 49 -4.28 12.26 -7.26
N SER A 50 -4.41 11.99 -5.95
CA SER A 50 -3.57 10.97 -5.30
C SER A 50 -3.91 9.58 -5.81
N HIS A 51 -2.89 8.74 -5.99
CA HIS A 51 -3.04 7.37 -6.47
C HIS A 51 -2.01 6.44 -5.85
N VAL A 52 -2.24 5.14 -5.93
CA VAL A 52 -1.37 4.11 -5.35
C VAL A 52 -0.78 3.25 -6.46
N THR A 53 0.47 2.83 -6.27
CA THR A 53 1.07 1.74 -7.06
C THR A 53 1.61 0.68 -6.11
N LEU A 54 1.52 -0.59 -6.48
CA LEU A 54 2.12 -1.68 -5.69
C LEU A 54 3.65 -1.65 -5.79
N GLY A 55 4.32 -2.03 -4.70
CA GLY A 55 5.78 -1.97 -4.56
C GLY A 55 6.27 -0.65 -3.94
N MET A 56 7.57 -0.56 -3.72
CA MET A 56 8.24 0.66 -3.27
C MET A 56 8.97 1.36 -4.41
N THR A 57 9.18 2.67 -4.31
CA THR A 57 10.13 3.35 -5.18
C THR A 57 11.58 3.00 -4.81
N LEU A 58 12.51 3.18 -5.75
CA LEU A 58 13.92 2.87 -5.53
C LEU A 58 14.49 3.59 -4.29
N ASP A 59 14.08 4.84 -4.06
CA ASP A 59 14.58 5.67 -2.95
C ASP A 59 13.98 5.28 -1.58
N GLU A 60 12.92 4.46 -1.56
CA GLU A 60 12.24 4.00 -0.34
C GLU A 60 12.80 2.68 0.19
N HIS A 61 13.61 1.98 -0.62
CA HIS A 61 14.37 0.83 -0.19
C HIS A 61 15.50 1.24 0.77
N ASP A 62 15.87 0.33 1.68
CA ASP A 62 17.08 0.53 2.49
C ASP A 62 18.30 0.64 1.55
N HIS A 63 19.28 1.48 1.89
CA HIS A 63 20.47 1.67 1.06
C HIS A 63 21.21 0.36 0.78
N ASP A 64 21.16 -0.59 1.71
CA ASP A 64 21.81 -1.90 1.58
C ASP A 64 20.91 -2.95 0.91
N CYS A 65 19.75 -2.53 0.38
CA CYS A 65 18.86 -3.38 -0.38
C CYS A 65 19.47 -3.80 -1.72
N ALA A 66 19.35 -5.09 -2.06
CA ALA A 66 19.87 -5.67 -3.30
C ALA A 66 19.32 -4.95 -4.56
N VAL A 67 18.14 -4.33 -4.49
CA VAL A 67 17.56 -3.59 -5.62
C VAL A 67 18.48 -2.48 -6.13
N HIS A 68 19.29 -1.87 -5.25
CA HIS A 68 20.24 -0.83 -5.64
C HIS A 68 21.44 -1.35 -6.43
N ALA A 69 21.86 -2.60 -6.20
CA ALA A 69 23.04 -3.19 -6.82
C ALA A 69 22.70 -4.11 -8.00
N GLU A 70 21.60 -4.86 -7.87
CA GLU A 70 21.23 -5.97 -8.75
C GLU A 70 19.97 -5.67 -9.56
N GLY A 71 19.20 -4.63 -9.18
CA GLY A 71 17.92 -4.29 -9.80
C GLY A 71 16.78 -5.24 -9.41
N GLU A 72 17.06 -6.23 -8.56
CA GLU A 72 16.09 -7.16 -8.01
C GLU A 72 16.11 -7.05 -6.49
N CYS A 73 14.93 -7.05 -5.89
CA CYS A 73 14.78 -7.01 -4.45
C CYS A 73 14.56 -8.42 -3.91
N ASP A 74 15.24 -8.75 -2.81
CA ASP A 74 15.00 -10.03 -2.13
C ASP A 74 13.57 -10.11 -1.60
N LYS A 75 13.04 -11.33 -1.45
CA LYS A 75 11.60 -11.61 -1.24
C LYS A 75 10.94 -10.95 -0.01
N ASP A 76 11.73 -10.34 0.88
CA ASP A 76 11.27 -9.82 2.17
C ASP A 76 11.27 -8.28 2.26
N CYS A 77 11.72 -7.55 1.23
CA CYS A 77 11.80 -6.08 1.29
C CYS A 77 10.43 -5.41 1.08
N GLU A 78 9.59 -5.94 0.18
CA GLU A 78 8.27 -5.39 -0.16
C GLU A 78 7.12 -6.17 0.49
N GLN A 79 7.45 -7.22 1.23
CA GLN A 79 6.47 -8.06 1.91
C GLN A 79 6.91 -8.37 3.33
N LYS A 80 6.02 -8.11 4.28
CA LYS A 80 6.12 -8.64 5.64
C LYS A 80 5.19 -9.84 5.73
N GLU A 81 5.74 -11.04 5.89
CA GLU A 81 4.95 -12.28 5.98
C GLU A 81 3.87 -12.20 7.07
N PHE A 82 4.19 -11.58 8.21
CA PHE A 82 3.26 -11.34 9.30
C PHE A 82 3.58 -10.06 10.08
N SER A 83 2.57 -9.23 10.33
CA SER A 83 2.66 -8.01 11.13
C SER A 83 1.37 -7.73 11.89
N TRP A 84 1.50 -7.13 13.07
CA TRP A 84 0.39 -6.53 13.83
C TRP A 84 0.20 -5.03 13.56
N SER A 85 1.03 -4.44 12.69
CA SER A 85 0.90 -3.03 12.31
C SER A 85 -0.45 -2.77 11.64
N SER A 86 -1.02 -1.60 11.88
CA SER A 86 -2.19 -1.15 11.14
C SER A 86 -1.93 -1.15 9.64
N CYS A 87 -2.95 -1.47 8.85
CA CYS A 87 -2.94 -1.26 7.40
C CYS A 87 -3.05 0.24 7.12
N ASP A 88 -2.14 0.80 6.34
CA ASP A 88 -2.16 2.23 6.02
C ASP A 88 -3.28 2.60 5.03
N GLY A 89 -3.76 1.64 4.24
CA GLY A 89 -4.86 1.84 3.28
C GLY A 89 -6.24 1.87 3.93
N CYS A 90 -6.58 0.84 4.72
CA CYS A 90 -7.91 0.72 5.34
C CYS A 90 -7.91 0.98 6.85
N GLY A 91 -6.76 1.00 7.52
CA GLY A 91 -6.67 1.18 8.98
C GLY A 91 -6.95 -0.07 9.82
N SER A 92 -7.16 -1.25 9.21
CA SER A 92 -7.34 -2.50 9.95
C SER A 92 -6.14 -2.82 10.83
N THR A 93 -6.39 -3.24 12.08
CA THR A 93 -5.37 -3.67 13.05
C THR A 93 -5.22 -5.19 13.16
N LEU A 94 -5.91 -5.94 12.30
CA LEU A 94 -5.85 -7.41 12.31
C LEU A 94 -4.46 -7.89 11.88
N GLY A 95 -3.91 -8.86 12.61
CA GLY A 95 -2.63 -9.47 12.28
C GLY A 95 -2.67 -10.20 10.94
N GLY A 96 -1.60 -10.09 10.16
CA GLY A 96 -1.47 -10.79 8.88
C GLY A 96 -0.34 -10.23 8.03
N SER A 97 -0.24 -10.65 6.78
CA SER A 97 0.78 -10.14 5.87
C SER A 97 0.56 -8.65 5.58
N ARG A 98 1.66 -7.95 5.29
CA ARG A 98 1.65 -6.57 4.80
C ARG A 98 2.48 -6.47 3.54
N HIS A 99 1.97 -5.68 2.61
CA HIS A 99 2.56 -5.49 1.29
C HIS A 99 2.89 -4.02 1.13
N ALA A 100 4.04 -3.73 0.56
CA ALA A 100 4.45 -2.38 0.28
C ALA A 100 3.67 -1.81 -0.91
N ALA A 101 3.33 -0.54 -0.81
CA ALA A 101 2.80 0.26 -1.89
C ALA A 101 3.35 1.69 -1.80
N THR A 102 3.39 2.39 -2.92
CA THR A 102 3.73 3.81 -2.98
C THR A 102 2.46 4.61 -3.17
N LEU A 103 2.23 5.57 -2.27
CA LEU A 103 1.24 6.62 -2.42
C LEU A 103 1.86 7.81 -3.13
N TRP A 104 1.27 8.20 -4.26
CA TRP A 104 1.64 9.37 -5.06
C TRP A 104 0.69 10.51 -4.74
N ILE A 105 1.22 11.62 -4.23
CA ILE A 105 0.45 12.80 -3.85
C ILE A 105 0.85 13.97 -4.77
N PRO A 106 -0.10 14.58 -5.51
CA PRO A 106 0.19 15.72 -6.35
C PRO A 106 0.60 16.92 -5.47
N LYS A 107 1.73 17.56 -5.78
CA LYS A 107 2.08 18.82 -5.13
C LYS A 107 1.13 19.90 -5.64
N LYS A 108 0.45 20.59 -4.73
CA LYS A 108 -0.24 21.84 -5.08
C LYS A 108 0.78 22.84 -5.59
N GLU A 109 0.66 23.25 -6.85
CA GLU A 109 1.34 24.44 -7.34
C GLU A 109 0.76 25.63 -6.57
N ASN A 110 1.60 26.33 -5.81
CA ASN A 110 1.24 27.59 -5.14
C ASN A 110 1.07 28.73 -6.16
#